data_AF-A0A451EST8-F1
#
_entry.id   AF-A0A451EST8-F1
#
_cell.length_a   1.000
_cell.length_b   1.000
_cell.length_c   1.000
_cell.angle_alpha   90.00
_cell.angle_beta   90.00
_cell.angle_gamma   90.00
#
_symmetry.space_group_name_H-M   'P 1'
#
loop_
_entity.id
_entity.type
_entity.pdbx_description
1 polymer ?
#
loop_
_entity_poly.entity_id
_entity_poly.type
_entity_poly.pdbx_seq_one_letter_code
_entity_poly.pdbx_strand_id
1 'polypeptide(L)'
;LTFSEARKMPIQEIHLKTVLQELGLSQKEFIDLCILMGCDYTGSIRGIGPKKAIDLIKTHRSIEKILENIDKDKYPPPEDWNFAGARDLFENPEVADPETIELKWGE
;
A
#
# COMPACT_ATOMS: atom_id res chain seq x y z
N LEU A 1 12.43 -5.62 -4.04
CA LEU A 1 13.76 -6.23 -3.80
C LEU A 1 14.04 -7.21 -4.92
N THR A 2 14.74 -6.78 -5.97
CA THR A 2 15.20 -7.68 -7.04
C THR A 2 16.65 -8.06 -6.74
N PHE A 3 16.88 -9.35 -6.47
CA PHE A 3 18.21 -9.90 -6.19
C PHE A 3 18.71 -10.67 -7.41
N SER A 4 20.03 -10.70 -7.62
CA SER A 4 20.58 -11.57 -8.65
C SER A 4 20.39 -13.05 -8.27
N GLU A 5 20.07 -13.88 -9.27
CA GLU A 5 19.91 -15.34 -9.13
C GLU A 5 21.09 -16.00 -8.40
N ALA A 6 22.29 -15.45 -8.60
CA ALA A 6 23.52 -15.87 -7.93
C ALA A 6 23.45 -15.89 -6.40
N ARG A 7 22.54 -15.11 -5.79
CA ARG A 7 22.37 -15.06 -4.33
C ARG A 7 21.62 -16.26 -3.74
N LYS A 8 21.02 -17.14 -4.57
CA LYS A 8 20.31 -18.36 -4.16
C LYS A 8 19.37 -18.15 -2.96
N MET A 9 18.67 -17.02 -2.94
CA MET A 9 17.75 -16.72 -1.83
C MET A 9 16.56 -17.69 -1.88
N PRO A 10 16.06 -18.12 -0.71
CA PRO A 10 14.88 -18.97 -0.67
C PRO A 10 13.66 -18.22 -1.24
N ILE A 11 12.73 -18.97 -1.82
CA ILE A 11 11.44 -18.44 -2.26
C ILE A 11 10.71 -17.88 -1.04
N GLN A 12 10.17 -16.67 -1.17
CA GLN A 12 9.37 -16.03 -0.15
C GLN A 12 7.92 -15.93 -0.64
N GLU A 13 7.00 -16.46 0.17
CA GLU A 13 5.56 -16.36 -0.07
C GLU A 13 4.93 -15.44 0.98
N ILE A 14 4.03 -14.55 0.56
CA ILE A 14 3.37 -13.59 1.44
C ILE A 14 1.86 -13.77 1.31
N HIS A 15 1.23 -14.22 2.39
CA HIS A 15 -0.23 -14.36 2.44
C HIS A 15 -0.88 -13.07 2.94
N LEU A 16 -1.61 -12.39 2.06
CA LEU A 16 -2.31 -11.13 2.39
C LEU A 16 -3.23 -11.27 3.61
N LYS A 17 -4.00 -12.37 3.69
CA LYS A 17 -4.90 -12.63 4.83
C LYS A 17 -4.15 -12.63 6.18
N THR A 18 -2.99 -13.27 6.23
CA THR A 18 -2.15 -13.30 7.44
C THR A 18 -1.63 -11.90 7.77
N VAL A 19 -1.16 -11.14 6.77
CA VAL A 19 -0.69 -9.76 6.95
C VAL A 19 -1.80 -8.87 7.53
N LEU A 20 -3.00 -8.91 6.97
CA LEU A 20 -4.14 -8.11 7.44
C LEU A 20 -4.53 -8.50 8.88
N GLN A 21 -4.56 -9.79 9.20
CA GLN A 21 -4.88 -10.29 10.54
C GLN A 21 -3.85 -9.83 11.59
N GLU A 22 -2.56 -10.04 11.32
CA GLU A 22 -1.48 -9.69 12.25
C GLU A 22 -1.35 -8.17 12.43
N LEU A 23 -1.63 -7.39 11.38
CA LEU A 23 -1.67 -5.94 11.48
C LEU A 23 -2.97 -5.42 12.11
N GLY A 24 -4.05 -6.20 12.12
CA GLY A 24 -5.36 -5.78 12.60
C GLY A 24 -5.99 -4.70 11.72
N LEU A 25 -5.81 -4.84 10.40
CA LEU A 25 -6.28 -3.88 9.39
C LEU A 25 -7.23 -4.56 8.40
N SER A 26 -8.22 -3.81 7.96
CA SER A 26 -9.01 -4.10 6.76
C SER A 26 -8.20 -3.84 5.49
N GLN A 27 -8.68 -4.35 4.36
CA GLN A 27 -8.05 -4.10 3.06
C GLN A 27 -7.94 -2.60 2.76
N LYS A 28 -8.97 -1.80 3.09
CA LYS A 28 -8.99 -0.35 2.85
C LYS A 28 -7.95 0.38 3.70
N GLU A 29 -7.88 0.05 4.98
CA GLU A 29 -6.83 0.59 5.88
C GLU A 29 -5.43 0.19 5.42
N PHE A 30 -5.27 -1.03 4.90
CA PHE A 30 -4.00 -1.52 4.38
C PHE A 30 -3.55 -0.79 3.11
N ILE A 31 -4.48 -0.46 2.20
CA ILE A 31 -4.19 0.38 1.03
C ILE A 31 -3.71 1.76 1.48
N ASP A 32 -4.41 2.38 2.43
CA ASP A 32 -4.01 3.69 2.99
C ASP A 32 -2.63 3.63 3.65
N LEU A 33 -2.34 2.56 4.39
CA LEU A 33 -1.00 2.31 4.93
C LEU A 33 0.06 2.27 3.83
N CYS A 34 -0.19 1.53 2.74
CA CYS A 34 0.74 1.43 1.61
C CYS A 34 0.98 2.78 0.93
N ILE A 35 -0.06 3.59 0.74
CA ILE A 35 0.08 4.95 0.19
C ILE A 35 0.92 5.84 1.13
N LEU A 36 0.68 5.77 2.44
CA LEU A 36 1.46 6.53 3.43
C LEU A 36 2.93 6.12 3.49
N MET A 37 3.24 4.84 3.29
CA MET A 37 4.62 4.34 3.21
C MET A 37 5.33 4.77 1.91
N GLY A 38 4.57 5.19 0.91
CA GLY A 38 5.03 5.53 -0.43
C GLY A 38 4.66 4.46 -1.44
N CYS A 39 4.05 4.88 -2.55
CA CYS A 39 3.74 4.06 -3.71
C CYS A 39 4.12 4.79 -5.00
N ASP A 40 4.00 4.12 -6.15
CA ASP A 40 4.43 4.68 -7.44
C ASP A 40 3.39 5.64 -8.07
N TYR A 41 2.19 5.74 -7.50
CA TYR A 41 1.06 6.48 -8.10
C TYR A 41 0.88 7.92 -7.58
N THR A 42 1.50 8.26 -6.45
CA THR A 42 1.36 9.59 -5.84
C THR A 42 2.53 9.89 -4.91
N GLY A 43 2.68 11.15 -4.51
CA GLY A 43 3.67 11.55 -3.50
C GLY A 43 3.39 10.93 -2.13
N SER A 44 4.31 11.13 -1.18
CA SER A 44 4.12 10.72 0.22
C SER A 44 4.48 11.86 1.17
N ILE A 45 3.99 11.79 2.40
CA ILE A 45 4.25 12.82 3.42
C ILE A 45 5.69 12.67 3.91
N ARG A 46 6.52 13.69 3.65
CA ARG A 46 7.93 13.68 4.04
C ARG A 46 8.07 13.49 5.56
N GLY A 47 8.89 12.53 5.97
CA GLY A 47 9.13 12.24 7.39
C GLY A 47 8.12 11.26 8.02
N ILE A 48 7.14 10.78 7.26
CA ILE A 48 6.29 9.65 7.64
C ILE A 48 6.79 8.42 6.87
N GLY A 49 7.54 7.55 7.58
CA GLY A 49 7.98 6.25 7.08
C GLY A 49 7.16 5.08 7.67
N PRO A 50 7.54 3.81 7.39
CA PRO A 50 6.75 2.63 7.74
C PRO A 50 6.29 2.56 9.20
N LYS A 51 7.19 2.82 10.15
CA LYS A 51 6.88 2.76 11.58
C LYS A 51 5.83 3.81 12.00
N LYS A 52 5.93 5.02 11.47
CA LYS A 52 4.97 6.09 11.81
C LYS A 52 3.65 5.92 11.05
N ALA A 53 3.72 5.45 9.80
CA ALA A 53 2.54 5.14 9.00
C ALA A 53 1.65 4.08 9.68
N ILE A 54 2.24 3.01 10.23
CA ILE A 54 1.47 1.97 10.93
C ILE A 54 0.84 2.51 12.23
N ASP A 55 1.54 3.34 13.00
CA ASP A 55 1.00 3.94 14.22
C ASP A 55 -0.20 4.87 13.91
N LEU A 56 -0.05 5.69 12.86
CA LEU A 56 -1.09 6.61 12.42
C LEU A 56 -2.32 5.88 11.88
N ILE A 57 -2.13 4.86 11.03
CA ILE A 57 -3.26 4.14 10.46
C ILE A 57 -4.02 3.32 11.52
N LYS A 58 -3.31 2.72 12.49
CA LYS A 58 -3.96 2.00 13.59
C LYS A 58 -4.77 2.93 14.51
N THR A 59 -4.37 4.19 14.62
CA THR A 59 -5.05 5.19 15.45
C THR A 59 -6.23 5.82 14.73
N HIS A 60 -6.02 6.28 13.49
CA HIS A 60 -6.96 7.15 12.78
C HIS A 60 -7.75 6.43 11.67
N ARG A 61 -7.33 5.23 11.26
CA ARG A 61 -8.00 4.32 10.30
C ARG A 61 -8.14 4.81 8.85
N SER A 62 -7.78 6.05 8.53
CA SER A 62 -7.84 6.58 7.15
C SER A 62 -6.88 7.76 6.97
N ILE A 63 -6.41 7.99 5.75
CA ILE A 63 -5.55 9.14 5.42
C ILE A 63 -6.24 10.46 5.75
N GLU A 64 -7.54 10.59 5.49
CA GLU A 64 -8.33 11.79 5.77
C GLU A 64 -8.27 12.16 7.27
N LYS A 65 -8.57 11.19 8.14
CA LYS A 65 -8.48 11.40 9.60
C LYS A 65 -7.07 11.65 10.08
N ILE A 66 -6.05 11.10 9.42
CA ILE A 66 -4.65 11.41 9.72
C ILE A 66 -4.38 12.88 9.41
N LEU A 67 -4.78 13.36 8.23
CA LEU A 67 -4.58 14.76 7.82
C LEU A 67 -5.29 15.77 8.72
N GLU A 68 -6.38 15.38 9.38
CA GLU A 68 -7.07 16.19 10.39
C GLU A 68 -6.32 16.27 11.73
N ASN A 69 -5.50 15.27 12.06
CA ASN A 69 -4.92 15.09 13.39
C ASN A 69 -3.38 15.21 13.45
N ILE A 70 -2.69 15.30 12.30
CA ILE A 70 -1.23 15.50 12.27
C ILE A 70 -0.85 16.97 12.35
N ASP A 71 0.35 17.21 12.88
CA ASP A 71 1.05 18.49 12.78
C ASP A 71 1.52 18.72 11.33
N LYS A 72 0.80 19.59 10.60
CA LYS A 72 1.07 19.90 9.19
C LYS A 72 2.31 20.77 8.98
N ASP A 73 2.78 21.49 9.99
CA ASP A 73 4.02 22.26 9.90
C ASP A 73 5.23 21.32 9.92
N LYS A 74 5.13 20.25 10.72
CA LYS A 74 6.16 19.21 10.79
C LYS A 74 6.06 18.17 9.68
N TYR A 75 4.85 17.82 9.28
CA TYR A 75 4.55 16.80 8.28
C TYR A 75 3.66 17.36 7.17
N PRO A 76 4.18 18.31 6.36
CA PRO A 76 3.41 18.90 5.29
C PRO A 76 3.07 17.85 4.24
N PRO A 77 1.79 17.65 3.90
CA PRO A 77 1.39 16.83 2.77
C PRO A 77 1.91 17.43 1.44
N PRO A 78 2.11 16.61 0.40
CA PRO A 78 2.41 17.12 -0.93
C PRO A 78 1.35 18.12 -1.43
N GLU A 79 1.76 19.08 -2.26
CA GLU A 79 0.83 19.94 -2.99
C GLU A 79 0.00 19.09 -3.96
N ASP A 80 -1.31 19.36 -4.05
CA ASP A 80 -2.28 18.60 -4.86
C ASP A 80 -2.20 17.07 -4.68
N TRP A 81 -2.00 16.62 -3.43
CA TRP A 81 -1.80 15.21 -3.12
C TRP A 81 -3.02 14.34 -3.47
N ASN A 82 -2.99 13.70 -4.65
CA ASN A 82 -4.05 12.82 -5.14
C ASN A 82 -3.96 11.40 -4.55
N PHE A 83 -4.02 11.27 -3.22
CA PHE A 83 -4.06 9.96 -2.57
C PHE A 83 -5.38 9.22 -2.84
N ALA A 84 -6.48 9.94 -3.07
CA ALA A 84 -7.78 9.34 -3.38
C ALA A 84 -7.77 8.61 -4.74
N GLY A 85 -7.15 9.21 -5.76
CA GLY A 85 -6.97 8.55 -7.05
C GLY A 85 -6.04 7.33 -6.95
N ALA A 86 -4.96 7.41 -6.17
CA ALA A 86 -4.11 6.25 -5.92
C ALA A 86 -4.87 5.13 -5.18
N ARG A 87 -5.73 5.46 -4.21
CA ARG A 87 -6.59 4.51 -3.52
C ARG A 87 -7.54 3.81 -4.47
N ASP A 88 -8.19 4.56 -5.36
CA ASP A 88 -9.11 4.00 -6.36
C ASP A 88 -8.40 3.05 -7.32
N LEU A 89 -7.17 3.38 -7.77
CA LEU A 89 -6.36 2.47 -8.59
C LEU A 89 -6.05 1.14 -7.89
N PHE A 90 -5.87 1.14 -6.56
CA PHE A 90 -5.67 -0.09 -5.79
C PHE A 90 -6.97 -0.85 -5.51
N GLU A 91 -8.08 -0.16 -5.29
CA GLU A 91 -9.38 -0.79 -5.01
C GLU A 91 -10.05 -1.34 -6.28
N ASN A 92 -9.95 -0.60 -7.38
CA ASN A 92 -10.62 -0.86 -8.66
C ASN A 92 -9.62 -0.85 -9.82
N PRO A 93 -8.56 -1.68 -9.81
CA PRO A 93 -7.61 -1.74 -10.92
C PRO A 93 -8.30 -2.26 -12.18
N GLU A 94 -7.87 -1.75 -13.33
CA GLU A 94 -8.23 -2.34 -14.61
C GLU A 94 -7.54 -3.71 -14.74
N VAL A 95 -8.33 -4.77 -14.71
CA VAL A 95 -7.86 -6.15 -14.80
C VAL A 95 -8.65 -6.90 -15.88
N ALA A 96 -7.99 -7.83 -16.56
CA ALA A 96 -8.65 -8.72 -17.49
C ALA A 96 -9.60 -9.67 -16.76
N ASP A 97 -10.71 -10.05 -17.41
CA ASP A 97 -11.64 -11.05 -16.88
C ASP A 97 -10.97 -12.44 -16.86
N PRO A 98 -10.73 -13.04 -15.67
CA PRO A 98 -10.08 -14.34 -15.57
C PRO A 98 -10.81 -15.46 -16.30
N GLU A 99 -12.14 -15.39 -16.41
CA GLU A 99 -12.96 -16.43 -17.05
C GLU A 99 -12.76 -16.47 -18.58
N THR A 100 -12.21 -15.38 -19.14
CA THR A 100 -11.88 -15.31 -20.56
C THR A 100 -10.50 -15.86 -20.90
N ILE A 101 -9.68 -16.19 -19.88
CA ILE A 101 -8.27 -16.57 -20.04
C ILE A 101 -8.11 -18.08 -19.90
N GLU A 102 -7.67 -18.75 -20.96
CA GLU A 102 -7.28 -20.16 -20.93
C GLU A 102 -5.75 -20.29 -20.86
N LEU A 103 -5.22 -20.82 -19.76
CA LEU A 103 -3.79 -21.09 -19.61
C LEU A 103 -3.46 -22.49 -20.15
N LYS A 104 -2.59 -22.54 -21.17
CA LYS A 104 -2.10 -23.78 -21.79
C LYS A 104 -0.58 -23.83 -21.72
N TRP A 105 -0.04 -24.97 -21.30
CA TRP A 105 1.39 -25.27 -21.37
C TRP A 105 1.59 -26.41 -22.37
N GLY A 106 2.27 -26.14 -23.47
CA GLY A 106 2.66 -27.14 -24.48
C GLY A 106 3.98 -27.81 -24.14
N GLU A 107 4.29 -28.89 -24.85
CA GLU A 107 5.63 -29.51 -24.87
C GLU A 107 6.68 -28.62 -25.55
#